data_AF-A0A1G7B6I9-F1
#
_entry.id   AF-A0A1G7B6I9-F1
#
_cell.length_a   1.000
_cell.length_b   1.000
_cell.length_c   1.000
_cell.angle_alpha   90.00
_cell.angle_beta   90.00
_cell.angle_gamma   90.00
#
_symmetry.space_group_name_H-M   'P 1'
#
loop_
_entity.id
_entity.type
_entity.pdbx_description
1 polymer ?
#
loop_
_entity_poly.entity_id
_entity_poly.type
_entity_poly.pdbx_seq_one_letter_code
_entity_poly.pdbx_strand_id
1 'polypeptide(L)'
;MITEIRFETTESGPLRPNEERVHDVRITRDGQIVHEILLTNEEAGRGMRHTRDEYQIAPGTAAAFLDSLTADFGIGEWPMDFGSPVLEGRTYEIAIRHDDGTVRRSRGTVDLPPDGEALRNAVIGLAAFKRKPWIF
;
A
#
# COMPACT_ATOMS: atom_id res chain seq x y z
N MET A 1 2.22 -6.92 -18.78
CA MET A 1 3.31 -6.54 -17.85
C MET A 1 2.75 -5.69 -16.72
N ILE A 2 3.28 -5.76 -15.48
CA ILE A 2 2.84 -4.88 -14.39
C ILE A 2 3.52 -3.51 -14.51
N THR A 3 2.73 -2.44 -14.45
CA THR A 3 3.20 -1.05 -14.56
C THR A 3 3.14 -0.29 -13.24
N GLU A 4 2.25 -0.68 -12.34
CA GLU A 4 2.04 -0.02 -11.05
C GLU A 4 1.46 -1.00 -10.04
N ILE A 5 1.86 -0.85 -8.78
CA ILE A 5 1.16 -1.39 -7.62
C ILE A 5 0.86 -0.27 -6.63
N ARG A 6 -0.33 -0.31 -6.03
CA ARG A 6 -0.79 0.62 -5.00
C ARG A 6 -1.27 -0.18 -3.79
N PHE A 7 -0.81 0.22 -2.61
CA PHE A 7 -1.25 -0.28 -1.32
C PHE A 7 -1.97 0.85 -0.59
N GLU A 8 -3.23 0.67 -0.27
CA GLU A 8 -4.00 1.61 0.54
C GLU A 8 -4.41 0.90 1.83
N THR A 9 -3.98 1.40 2.98
CA THR A 9 -4.38 0.88 4.29
C THR A 9 -5.17 1.95 5.02
N THR A 10 -6.34 1.59 5.55
CA THR A 10 -7.27 2.50 6.21
C THR A 10 -7.67 2.00 7.60
N GLU A 11 -7.59 2.88 8.59
CA GLU A 11 -8.19 2.72 9.92
C GLU A 11 -9.58 3.38 9.95
N SER A 12 -10.57 2.63 10.40
CA SER A 12 -11.94 3.04 10.59
C SER A 12 -12.30 2.95 12.06
N GLY A 13 -12.72 4.08 12.63
CA GLY A 13 -13.05 4.17 14.04
C GLY A 13 -12.76 5.55 14.60
N PRO A 14 -13.05 5.77 15.90
CA PRO A 14 -12.63 6.96 16.61
C PRO A 14 -11.10 6.98 16.72
N LEU A 15 -10.47 7.96 16.10
CA LEU A 15 -9.03 8.19 16.16
C LEU A 15 -8.71 9.31 17.13
N ARG A 16 -7.62 9.17 17.88
CA ARG A 16 -7.05 10.26 18.68
C ARG A 16 -6.41 11.30 17.75
N PRO A 17 -6.19 12.53 18.21
CA PRO A 17 -5.39 13.52 17.48
C PRO A 17 -4.03 12.95 17.06
N ASN A 18 -3.54 13.31 15.87
CA ASN A 18 -2.29 12.82 15.26
C ASN A 18 -2.22 11.32 14.92
N GLU A 19 -3.32 10.57 15.01
CA GLU A 19 -3.33 9.18 14.56
C GLU A 19 -3.47 9.08 13.03
N GLU A 20 -2.74 8.11 12.49
CA GLU A 20 -2.71 7.81 11.06
C GLU A 20 -4.00 7.09 10.68
N ARG A 21 -4.75 7.67 9.74
CA ARG A 21 -6.00 7.12 9.25
C ARG A 21 -5.81 6.36 7.94
N VAL A 22 -4.99 6.90 7.05
CA VAL A 22 -4.73 6.29 5.74
C VAL A 22 -3.23 6.35 5.46
N HIS A 23 -2.70 5.25 4.94
CA HIS A 23 -1.44 5.24 4.20
C HIS A 23 -1.73 4.77 2.78
N ASP A 24 -1.20 5.49 1.81
CA ASP A 24 -1.19 5.10 0.40
C ASP A 24 0.26 5.00 -0.06
N VAL A 25 0.65 3.85 -0.59
CA VAL A 25 1.96 3.64 -1.20
C VAL A 25 1.74 3.19 -2.63
N ARG A 26 2.15 4.05 -3.57
CA ARG A 26 2.12 3.76 -5.00
C ARG A 26 3.53 3.62 -5.54
N ILE A 27 3.79 2.55 -6.27
CA ILE A 27 5.08 2.24 -6.89
C ILE A 27 4.83 2.03 -8.37
N THR A 28 5.54 2.78 -9.22
CA THR A 28 5.44 2.70 -10.67
C THR A 28 6.69 2.08 -11.28
N ARG A 29 6.55 1.49 -12.48
CA ARG A 29 7.64 0.78 -13.16
C ARG A 29 8.81 1.69 -13.58
N ASP A 30 8.56 2.98 -13.77
CA ASP A 30 9.58 3.99 -14.06
C ASP A 30 10.37 4.43 -12.80
N GLY A 31 10.05 3.88 -11.63
CA GLY A 31 10.79 4.09 -10.40
C GLY A 31 10.29 5.23 -9.52
N GLN A 32 9.12 5.81 -9.82
CA GLN A 32 8.48 6.73 -8.89
C GLN A 32 7.80 5.94 -7.76
N ILE A 33 8.04 6.38 -6.52
CA ILE A 33 7.30 5.92 -5.34
C ILE A 33 6.64 7.13 -4.73
N VAL A 34 5.33 7.06 -4.48
CA VAL A 34 4.56 8.08 -3.78
C VAL A 34 4.02 7.47 -2.49
N HIS A 35 4.29 8.13 -1.36
CA HIS A 35 3.76 7.77 -0.05
C HIS A 35 2.89 8.91 0.47
N GLU A 36 1.59 8.68 0.57
CA GLU A 36 0.63 9.64 1.14
C GLU A 36 0.14 9.15 2.50
N ILE A 37 0.01 10.08 3.44
CA ILE A 37 -0.47 9.82 4.80
C ILE A 37 -1.56 10.83 5.13
N LEU A 38 -2.71 10.33 5.57
CA LEU A 38 -3.77 11.16 6.17
C LEU A 38 -3.78 10.95 7.68
N LEU A 39 -3.65 12.03 8.44
CA LEU A 39 -3.67 12.04 9.91
C LEU A 39 -4.84 12.86 10.43
N THR A 40 -5.39 12.47 11.58
CA THR A 40 -6.25 13.36 12.36
C THR A 40 -5.44 14.57 12.84
N ASN A 41 -6.07 15.75 12.88
CA ASN A 41 -5.39 16.98 13.29
C ASN A 41 -5.15 17.05 14.81
N GLU A 42 -4.21 17.89 15.26
CA GLU A 42 -3.85 18.08 16.68
C GLU A 42 -4.90 18.84 17.49
N GLU A 43 -5.47 19.88 16.89
CA GLU A 43 -6.48 20.71 17.54
C GLU A 43 -7.87 20.13 17.29
N ALA A 44 -8.81 20.41 18.21
CA ALA A 44 -10.23 20.07 18.13
C ALA A 44 -10.99 20.66 16.91
N GLY A 45 -10.27 21.09 15.87
CA GLY A 45 -10.78 21.48 14.57
C GLY A 45 -11.09 20.27 13.69
N ARG A 46 -12.25 20.30 13.04
CA ARG A 46 -12.67 19.30 12.05
C ARG A 46 -11.68 19.33 10.87
N GLY A 47 -10.95 18.25 10.62
CA GLY A 47 -10.11 18.12 9.43
C GLY A 47 -9.07 17.00 9.48
N MET A 48 -8.51 16.66 8.32
CA MET A 48 -7.39 15.72 8.17
C MET A 48 -6.14 16.48 7.71
N ARG A 49 -4.97 16.16 8.28
CA ARG A 49 -3.67 16.60 7.74
C ARG A 49 -3.22 15.62 6.68
N HIS A 50 -2.86 16.13 5.51
CA HIS A 50 -2.33 15.34 4.40
C HIS A 50 -0.84 15.59 4.23
N THR A 51 -0.05 14.52 4.19
CA THR A 51 1.37 14.56 3.84
C THR A 51 1.58 13.68 2.61
N ARG A 52 2.36 14.18 1.65
CA ARG A 52 2.76 13.45 0.45
C ARG A 52 4.27 13.53 0.30
N ASP A 53 4.91 12.38 0.26
CA ASP A 53 6.33 12.24 0.00
C ASP A 53 6.55 11.47 -1.30
N GLU A 54 7.43 11.99 -2.14
CA GLU A 54 7.80 11.35 -3.41
C GLU A 54 9.27 10.93 -3.36
N TYR A 55 9.54 9.73 -3.87
CA TYR A 55 10.86 9.13 -3.93
C TYR A 55 11.12 8.65 -5.35
N GLN A 56 12.38 8.72 -5.76
CA GLN A 56 12.82 8.21 -7.05
C GLN A 56 13.85 7.10 -6.82
N ILE A 57 13.56 5.93 -7.37
CA ILE A 57 14.50 4.80 -7.42
C ILE A 57 14.91 4.51 -8.86
N ALA A 58 15.92 3.66 -9.03
CA ALA A 58 16.32 3.23 -10.36
C ALA A 58 15.17 2.46 -11.04
N PRO A 59 14.81 2.77 -12.31
CA PRO A 59 13.73 2.08 -13.01
C PRO A 59 13.92 0.56 -13.06
N GLY A 60 15.17 0.09 -13.18
CA GLY A 60 15.48 -1.35 -13.16
C GLY A 60 15.16 -2.01 -11.81
N THR A 61 15.36 -1.32 -10.69
CA THR A 61 14.99 -1.80 -9.35
C THR A 61 13.47 -1.89 -9.21
N ALA A 62 12.75 -0.87 -9.66
CA ALA A 62 11.29 -0.87 -9.64
C ALA A 62 10.71 -1.97 -10.54
N ALA A 63 11.22 -2.11 -11.77
CA ALA A 63 10.82 -3.18 -12.68
C ALA A 63 11.07 -4.57 -12.09
N ALA A 64 12.25 -4.81 -11.49
CA ALA A 64 12.55 -6.08 -10.84
C ALA A 64 11.59 -6.39 -9.69
N PHE A 65 11.26 -5.39 -8.87
CA PHE A 65 10.26 -5.54 -7.81
C PHE A 65 8.86 -5.83 -8.36
N LEU A 66 8.41 -5.14 -9.41
CA LEU A 66 7.10 -5.40 -10.00
C LEU A 66 7.03 -6.78 -10.65
N ASP A 67 8.12 -7.24 -11.25
CA ASP A 67 8.19 -8.57 -11.86
C ASP A 67 8.20 -9.67 -10.79
N SER A 68 8.82 -9.44 -9.63
CA SER A 68 8.79 -10.37 -8.50
C SER A 68 7.40 -10.55 -7.90
N LEU A 69 6.48 -9.59 -8.05
CA LEU A 69 5.08 -9.76 -7.62
C LEU A 69 4.44 -11.01 -8.24
N THR A 70 4.71 -11.28 -9.51
CA THR A 70 4.17 -12.47 -10.17
C THR A 70 5.06 -13.69 -9.93
N ALA A 71 6.38 -13.53 -10.03
CA ALA A 71 7.31 -14.65 -9.96
C ALA A 71 7.48 -15.24 -8.55
N ASP A 72 7.55 -14.37 -7.54
CA ASP A 72 7.90 -14.74 -6.16
C ASP A 72 6.69 -14.70 -5.23
N PHE A 73 5.81 -13.70 -5.37
CA PHE A 73 4.65 -13.49 -4.46
C PHE A 73 3.33 -14.09 -4.98
N GLY A 74 3.32 -14.63 -6.21
CA GLY A 74 2.15 -15.31 -6.77
C GLY A 74 0.88 -14.44 -6.82
N ILE A 75 0.98 -13.12 -6.99
CA ILE A 75 -0.18 -12.21 -6.96
C ILE A 75 -1.26 -12.57 -7.99
N GLY A 76 -0.89 -13.33 -9.03
CA GLY A 76 -1.78 -13.86 -10.05
C GLY A 76 -2.83 -14.82 -9.50
N GLU A 77 -2.59 -15.43 -8.34
CA GLU A 77 -3.45 -16.44 -7.72
C GLU A 77 -4.25 -15.89 -6.54
N TRP A 78 -3.97 -14.66 -6.10
CA TRP A 78 -4.62 -14.06 -4.94
C TRP A 78 -6.13 -13.91 -5.13
N PRO A 79 -6.97 -14.25 -4.14
CA PRO A 79 -8.39 -13.93 -4.20
C PRO A 79 -8.61 -12.40 -4.28
N MET A 80 -9.79 -12.01 -4.74
CA MET A 80 -10.21 -10.59 -4.72
C MET A 80 -10.47 -10.11 -3.30
N ASP A 81 -10.80 -11.02 -2.38
CA ASP A 81 -11.18 -10.70 -1.01
C ASP A 81 -10.54 -11.69 -0.04
N PHE A 82 -9.70 -11.17 0.86
CA PHE A 82 -9.11 -11.84 2.00
C PHE A 82 -9.93 -11.62 3.28
N GLY A 83 -11.16 -11.08 3.16
CA GLY A 83 -12.00 -10.65 4.25
C GLY A 83 -12.22 -11.71 5.32
N SER A 84 -11.84 -11.34 6.55
CA SER A 84 -12.16 -12.09 7.76
C SER A 84 -13.48 -11.57 8.33
N PRO A 85 -14.35 -12.41 8.95
CA PRO A 85 -15.59 -11.97 9.59
C PRO A 85 -15.36 -11.09 10.83
N VAL A 86 -14.10 -10.84 11.21
CA VAL A 86 -13.73 -9.97 12.32
C VAL A 86 -13.89 -8.52 11.88
N LEU A 87 -14.76 -7.79 12.58
CA LEU A 87 -14.89 -6.33 12.49
C LEU A 87 -13.70 -5.67 13.19
N GLU A 88 -12.52 -5.76 12.60
CA GLU A 88 -11.46 -4.81 12.93
C GLU A 88 -11.68 -3.53 12.11
N GLY A 89 -11.40 -2.38 12.74
CA GLY A 89 -11.46 -1.09 12.08
C GLY A 89 -10.50 -0.98 10.89
N ARG A 90 -9.62 -1.94 10.67
CA ARG A 90 -8.57 -1.90 9.65
C ARG A 90 -8.99 -2.61 8.38
N THR A 91 -8.67 -1.96 7.27
CA THR A 91 -8.86 -2.50 5.93
C THR A 91 -7.66 -2.16 5.08
N TYR A 92 -7.32 -3.02 4.15
CA TYR A 92 -6.34 -2.73 3.12
C TYR A 92 -6.89 -3.07 1.74
N GLU A 93 -6.47 -2.31 0.73
CA GLU A 93 -6.69 -2.58 -0.68
C GLU A 93 -5.34 -2.56 -1.41
N ILE A 94 -5.15 -3.55 -2.29
CA ILE A 94 -4.00 -3.67 -3.17
C ILE A 94 -4.54 -3.57 -4.59
N ALA A 95 -4.06 -2.59 -5.35
CA ALA A 95 -4.41 -2.42 -6.76
C ALA A 95 -3.17 -2.58 -7.64
N ILE A 96 -3.24 -3.49 -8.61
CA ILE A 96 -2.15 -3.77 -9.56
C ILE A 96 -2.61 -3.38 -10.95
N ARG A 97 -1.90 -2.46 -11.60
CA ARG A 97 -2.17 -2.03 -12.97
C ARG A 97 -1.21 -2.70 -13.95
N HIS A 98 -1.77 -3.15 -15.06
CA HIS A 98 -1.02 -3.72 -16.17
C HIS A 98 -0.94 -2.75 -17.36
N ASP A 99 0.01 -3.02 -18.27
CA ASP A 99 0.26 -2.28 -19.50
C ASP A 99 -0.92 -2.29 -20.49
N ASP A 100 -1.76 -3.33 -20.46
CA ASP A 100 -3.01 -3.42 -21.20
C ASP A 100 -4.15 -2.56 -20.61
N GLY A 101 -3.88 -1.83 -19.52
CA GLY A 101 -4.82 -0.97 -18.81
C GLY A 101 -5.71 -1.70 -17.81
N THR A 102 -5.59 -3.04 -17.68
CA THR A 102 -6.34 -3.79 -16.68
C THR A 102 -5.86 -3.45 -15.26
N VAL A 103 -6.79 -3.48 -14.31
CA VAL A 103 -6.50 -3.28 -12.88
C VAL A 103 -7.09 -4.42 -12.09
N ARG A 104 -6.23 -5.17 -11.41
CA ARG A 104 -6.62 -6.20 -10.44
C ARG A 104 -6.65 -5.60 -9.06
N ARG A 105 -7.66 -5.97 -8.26
CA ARG A 105 -7.79 -5.54 -6.87
C ARG A 105 -7.91 -6.74 -5.95
N SER A 106 -7.24 -6.64 -4.81
CA SER A 106 -7.41 -7.53 -3.68
C SER A 106 -7.60 -6.70 -2.43
N ARG A 107 -8.58 -7.05 -1.60
CA ARG A 107 -8.86 -6.35 -0.33
C ARG A 107 -8.79 -7.30 0.85
N GLY A 108 -8.53 -6.79 2.03
CA GLY A 108 -8.59 -7.57 3.27
C GLY A 108 -8.75 -6.68 4.49
N THR A 109 -8.81 -7.30 5.66
CA THR A 109 -9.01 -6.62 6.95
C THR A 109 -7.90 -6.96 7.93
N VAL A 110 -7.84 -8.24 8.31
CA VAL A 110 -6.89 -8.76 9.31
C VAL A 110 -5.91 -9.73 8.68
N ASP A 111 -6.42 -10.67 7.88
CA ASP A 111 -5.61 -11.72 7.27
C ASP A 111 -4.78 -11.13 6.14
N LEU A 112 -3.45 -11.33 6.20
CA LEU A 112 -2.54 -10.90 5.17
C LEU A 112 -2.70 -11.75 3.91
N PRO A 113 -2.40 -11.22 2.70
CA PRO A 113 -2.22 -12.09 1.55
C PRO A 113 -1.04 -13.06 1.81
N PRO A 114 -0.97 -14.18 1.08
CA PRO A 114 0.22 -15.04 1.07
C PRO A 114 1.50 -14.19 0.89
N ASP A 115 2.50 -14.46 1.72
CA ASP A 115 3.77 -13.72 1.77
C ASP A 115 3.65 -12.21 2.01
N GLY A 116 2.54 -11.74 2.56
CA GLY A 116 2.27 -10.31 2.83
C GLY A 116 3.34 -9.64 3.69
N GLU A 117 3.89 -10.32 4.70
CA GLU A 117 5.00 -9.77 5.50
C GLU A 117 6.28 -9.57 4.67
N ALA A 118 6.62 -10.55 3.81
CA ALA A 118 7.78 -10.48 2.95
C ALA A 118 7.60 -9.36 1.90
N LEU A 119 6.41 -9.22 1.34
CA LEU A 119 6.06 -8.15 0.41
C LEU A 119 6.17 -6.78 1.08
N ARG A 120 5.62 -6.63 2.29
CA ARG A 120 5.75 -5.41 3.08
C ARG A 120 7.22 -5.03 3.30
N ASN A 121 8.06 -5.99 3.69
CA ASN A 121 9.48 -5.76 3.91
C ASN A 121 10.21 -5.39 2.62
N ALA A 122 9.86 -6.03 1.50
CA ALA A 122 10.40 -5.68 0.19
C ALA A 122 10.05 -4.22 -0.17
N VAL A 123 8.80 -3.79 0.02
CA VAL A 123 8.39 -2.40 -0.23
C VAL A 123 9.17 -1.42 0.65
N ILE A 124 9.25 -1.67 1.96
CA ILE A 124 9.99 -0.82 2.90
C ILE A 124 11.47 -0.71 2.51
N GLY A 125 12.04 -1.77 1.92
CA GLY A 125 13.42 -1.80 1.45
C GLY A 125 13.69 -1.02 0.15
N LEU A 126 12.65 -0.59 -0.59
CA LEU A 126 12.83 0.11 -1.87
C LEU A 126 13.37 1.53 -1.71
N ALA A 127 12.98 2.23 -0.65
CA ALA A 127 13.34 3.63 -0.44
C ALA A 127 13.60 3.94 1.03
N ALA A 128 14.39 4.99 1.28
CA ALA A 128 14.56 5.54 2.62
C ALA A 128 13.35 6.43 2.97
N PHE A 129 12.20 5.81 3.26
CA PHE A 129 10.97 6.54 3.57
C PHE A 129 11.15 7.45 4.79
N LYS A 130 10.63 8.68 4.71
CA LYS A 130 10.61 9.62 5.85
C LYS A 130 9.78 9.11 7.02
N ARG A 131 8.73 8.35 6.71
CA ARG A 131 7.92 7.59 7.67
C ARG A 131 7.78 6.17 7.17
N LYS A 132 7.89 5.20 8.08
CA LYS A 132 7.71 3.79 7.74
C LYS A 132 6.31 3.59 7.15
N PRO A 133 6.18 3.07 5.92
CA PRO A 133 4.89 2.78 5.34
C PRO A 133 4.10 1.76 6.16
N TRP A 134 2.82 2.07 6.38
CA TRP A 134 1.87 1.12 6.92
C TRP A 134 1.17 0.38 5.78
N ILE A 135 1.70 -0.79 5.45
CA ILE A 135 1.17 -1.70 4.44
C ILE A 135 0.70 -2.95 5.18
N PHE A 136 -0.59 -3.25 5.04
CA PHE A 136 -1.37 -4.25 5.78
C PHE A 136 -1.59 -3.92 7.26
#